data_AF-A0A7C5P2P9-F1
#
_entry.id   AF-A0A7C5P2P9-F1
#
_cell.length_a   1.000
_cell.length_b   1.000
_cell.length_c   1.000
_cell.angle_alpha   90.00
_cell.angle_beta   90.00
_cell.angle_gamma   90.00
#
_symmetry.space_group_name_H-M   'P 1'
#
loop_
_entity.id
_entity.type
_entity.pdbx_description
1 polymer ?
#
loop_
_entity_poly.entity_id
_entity_poly.type
_entity_poly.pdbx_seq_one_letter_code
_entity_poly.pdbx_strand_id
1 'polypeptide(L)'
;VFPYMIEATIAGAAVSAIATGIVKPEEGTFKTKRIELYEDGKFKDIALIDAVTTLHSFKGSKAVWKPEYLKEIIASVASPYNIGLSSIPGILKEISEKDDMGIYVELGGEKKIRAPIAPGVFKNIKVKEARVLELNEEIKLKTSPSLLALDGERETEMKGEITAKITRNGPRVIDYKKTLKIAAERGFFNY
;
A
#
# COMPACT_ATOMS: atom_id res chain seq x y z
N VAL A 1 1.62 -6.13 0.70
CA VAL A 1 1.80 -7.44 1.39
C VAL A 1 1.38 -7.31 2.84
N PHE A 2 0.60 -8.27 3.35
CA PHE A 2 0.33 -8.40 4.78
C PHE A 2 1.44 -9.24 5.41
N PRO A 3 2.29 -8.69 6.29
CA PRO A 3 3.35 -9.47 6.93
C PRO A 3 2.80 -10.28 8.11
N TYR A 4 1.71 -11.02 7.93
CA TYR A 4 1.18 -11.89 8.97
C TYR A 4 1.98 -13.19 8.99
N MET A 5 2.71 -13.41 10.09
CA MET A 5 3.19 -14.74 10.43
C MET A 5 2.03 -15.52 11.06
N ILE A 6 1.38 -16.34 10.24
CA ILE A 6 0.24 -17.17 10.64
C ILE A 6 0.50 -18.63 10.26
N GLU A 7 0.16 -19.52 11.16
CA GLU A 7 0.20 -20.97 10.93
C GLU A 7 -1.03 -21.40 10.11
N ALA A 8 -0.86 -22.33 9.18
CA ALA A 8 -1.90 -22.69 8.20
C ALA A 8 -3.17 -23.27 8.86
N THR A 9 -3.05 -23.99 9.97
CA THR A 9 -4.19 -24.50 10.75
C THR A 9 -5.03 -23.37 11.31
N ILE A 10 -4.37 -22.33 11.83
CA ILE A 10 -5.03 -21.13 12.39
C ILE A 10 -5.71 -20.34 11.28
N ALA A 11 -5.05 -20.19 10.11
CA ALA A 11 -5.66 -19.57 8.94
C ALA A 11 -6.90 -20.35 8.47
N GLY A 12 -6.80 -21.67 8.37
CA GLY A 12 -7.89 -22.56 8.01
C GLY A 12 -9.08 -22.44 8.96
N ALA A 13 -8.84 -22.49 10.27
CA ALA A 13 -9.87 -22.34 11.28
C ALA A 13 -10.59 -20.98 11.19
N ALA A 14 -9.86 -19.89 10.94
CA ALA A 14 -10.45 -18.56 10.77
C ALA A 14 -11.34 -18.49 9.52
N VAL A 15 -10.88 -19.07 8.40
CA VAL A 15 -11.69 -19.19 7.18
C VAL A 15 -12.94 -20.03 7.43
N SER A 16 -12.82 -21.18 8.10
CA SER A 16 -13.94 -22.05 8.44
C SER A 16 -14.97 -21.36 9.33
N ALA A 17 -14.53 -20.55 10.29
CA ALA A 17 -15.44 -19.79 11.15
C ALA A 17 -16.27 -18.76 10.35
N ILE A 18 -15.70 -18.14 9.32
CA ILE A 18 -16.44 -17.26 8.41
C ILE A 18 -17.34 -18.08 7.47
N ALA A 19 -16.81 -19.13 6.87
CA ALA A 19 -17.49 -19.91 5.83
C ALA A 19 -18.72 -20.67 6.36
N THR A 20 -18.67 -21.12 7.62
CA THR A 20 -19.81 -21.79 8.28
C THR A 20 -20.83 -20.80 8.85
N GLY A 21 -20.56 -19.50 8.78
CA GLY A 21 -21.45 -18.45 9.27
C GLY A 21 -21.46 -18.27 10.79
N ILE A 22 -20.65 -19.02 11.55
CA ILE A 22 -20.53 -18.82 13.00
C ILE A 22 -19.98 -17.42 13.32
N VAL A 23 -19.12 -16.88 12.46
CA VAL A 23 -18.73 -15.46 12.46
C VAL A 23 -19.17 -14.82 11.16
N LYS A 24 -19.93 -13.71 11.21
CA LYS A 24 -20.31 -12.99 9.99
C LYS A 24 -19.09 -12.27 9.41
N PRO A 25 -18.97 -12.15 8.07
CA PRO A 25 -17.86 -11.41 7.45
C PRO A 25 -17.68 -10.00 8.02
N GLU A 26 -18.76 -9.28 8.32
CA GLU A 26 -18.72 -7.91 8.85
C GLU A 26 -18.10 -7.83 10.26
N GLU A 27 -18.11 -8.95 10.99
CA GLU A 27 -17.57 -9.05 12.35
C GLU A 27 -16.10 -9.46 12.34
N GLY A 28 -15.73 -10.41 11.48
CA GLY A 28 -14.40 -11.01 11.44
C GLY A 28 -13.44 -10.41 10.40
N THR A 29 -13.92 -9.53 9.53
CA THR A 29 -13.09 -8.95 8.45
C THR A 29 -12.96 -7.43 8.57
N PHE A 30 -12.02 -6.88 7.82
CA PHE A 30 -11.91 -5.44 7.59
C PHE A 30 -11.69 -5.16 6.09
N LYS A 31 -12.10 -3.96 5.67
CA LYS A 31 -11.80 -3.41 4.35
C LYS A 31 -10.45 -2.69 4.40
N THR A 32 -9.54 -3.07 3.51
CA THR A 32 -8.21 -2.45 3.40
C THR A 32 -8.32 -1.13 2.65
N LYS A 33 -7.25 -0.35 2.71
CA LYS A 33 -7.09 0.80 1.82
C LYS A 33 -6.68 0.35 0.42
N ARG A 34 -6.85 1.25 -0.54
CA ARG A 34 -6.21 1.23 -1.86
C ARG A 34 -5.96 2.65 -2.33
N ILE A 35 -5.01 2.80 -3.22
CA ILE A 35 -4.77 4.01 -4.00
C ILE A 35 -5.56 3.85 -5.30
N GLU A 36 -6.37 4.83 -5.65
CA GLU A 36 -7.06 4.95 -6.93
C GLU A 36 -6.35 6.02 -7.75
N LEU A 37 -6.04 5.70 -9.01
CA LEU A 37 -5.33 6.58 -9.93
C LEU A 37 -6.27 7.00 -11.07
N TYR A 38 -6.24 8.28 -11.39
CA TYR A 38 -7.05 8.89 -12.43
C TYR A 38 -6.17 9.62 -13.44
N GLU A 39 -6.58 9.57 -14.70
CA GLU A 39 -5.98 10.33 -15.80
C GLU A 39 -7.08 11.20 -16.43
N ASP A 40 -6.87 12.51 -16.44
CA ASP A 40 -7.85 13.50 -16.94
C ASP A 40 -9.24 13.30 -16.32
N GLY A 41 -9.27 13.02 -15.00
CA GLY A 41 -10.49 12.77 -14.22
C GLY A 41 -11.13 11.40 -14.43
N LYS A 42 -10.56 10.53 -15.26
CA LYS A 42 -11.07 9.17 -15.50
C LYS A 42 -10.29 8.14 -14.71
N PHE A 43 -11.00 7.28 -13.99
CA PHE A 43 -10.39 6.17 -13.26
C PHE A 43 -9.59 5.28 -14.21
N LYS A 44 -8.34 5.00 -13.85
CA LYS A 44 -7.38 4.32 -14.73
C LYS A 44 -6.85 3.03 -14.13
N ASP A 45 -6.40 3.05 -12.89
CA ASP A 45 -5.81 1.88 -12.22
C ASP A 45 -5.86 2.03 -10.69
N ILE A 46 -5.42 1.01 -9.97
CA ILE A 46 -5.28 1.00 -8.51
C ILE A 46 -3.90 0.47 -8.09
N ALA A 47 -3.48 0.83 -6.88
CA ALA A 47 -2.44 0.12 -6.15
C ALA A 47 -2.94 -0.19 -4.74
N LEU A 48 -2.53 -1.32 -4.16
CA LEU A 48 -2.97 -1.69 -2.80
C LEU A 48 -2.11 -1.07 -1.72
N ILE A 49 -0.81 -0.92 -1.95
CA ILE A 49 0.21 -0.49 -0.99
C ILE A 49 0.84 0.83 -1.42
N ASP A 50 1.46 0.86 -2.61
CA ASP A 50 2.18 2.03 -3.10
C ASP A 50 2.06 2.22 -4.61
N ALA A 51 2.00 3.49 -5.02
CA ALA A 51 2.04 3.93 -6.41
C ALA A 51 3.18 4.96 -6.54
N VAL A 52 4.09 4.72 -7.48
CA VAL A 52 5.33 5.50 -7.60
C VAL A 52 5.49 6.02 -9.01
N THR A 53 5.61 7.35 -9.16
CA THR A 53 5.87 7.98 -10.46
C THR A 53 7.36 7.90 -10.80
N THR A 54 7.63 7.61 -12.08
CA THR A 54 8.98 7.58 -12.63
C THR A 54 9.08 8.45 -13.89
N LEU A 55 10.31 8.79 -14.30
CA LEU A 55 10.55 9.48 -15.56
C LEU A 55 10.15 8.57 -16.74
N HIS A 56 9.20 9.05 -17.57
CA HIS A 56 8.56 8.33 -18.68
C HIS A 56 9.52 7.72 -19.73
N SER A 57 10.80 8.13 -19.78
CA SER A 57 11.78 7.65 -20.76
C SER A 57 12.37 6.27 -20.48
N PHE A 58 12.05 5.62 -19.35
CA PHE A 58 12.64 4.33 -18.97
C PHE A 58 11.64 3.18 -19.07
N LYS A 59 11.42 2.67 -20.29
CA LYS A 59 10.79 1.35 -20.50
C LYS A 59 11.83 0.25 -20.33
N GLY A 60 11.75 -0.47 -19.22
CA GLY A 60 12.59 -1.64 -18.97
C GLY A 60 12.43 -2.13 -17.54
N SER A 61 12.24 -3.44 -17.37
CA SER A 61 11.88 -4.18 -16.14
C SER A 61 12.81 -4.01 -14.93
N LYS A 62 13.75 -3.08 -14.95
CA LYS A 62 14.72 -2.78 -13.89
C LYS A 62 14.79 -1.29 -13.50
N ALA A 63 14.03 -0.41 -14.16
CA ALA A 63 14.11 1.05 -13.94
C ALA A 63 13.43 1.50 -12.63
N VAL A 64 12.37 0.81 -12.21
CA VAL A 64 11.60 1.10 -10.98
C VAL A 64 12.43 1.00 -9.69
N TRP A 65 13.55 0.27 -9.72
CA TRP A 65 14.40 0.04 -8.55
C TRP A 65 15.55 1.03 -8.41
N LYS A 66 15.66 2.02 -9.31
CA LYS A 66 16.68 3.06 -9.25
C LYS A 66 16.08 4.32 -8.62
N PRO A 67 16.46 4.66 -7.38
CA PRO A 67 15.93 5.83 -6.69
C PRO A 67 16.07 7.15 -7.46
N GLU A 68 17.07 7.26 -8.35
CA GLU A 68 17.29 8.46 -9.17
C GLU A 68 16.16 8.77 -10.16
N TYR A 69 15.35 7.78 -10.54
CA TYR A 69 14.25 7.94 -11.49
C TYR A 69 12.89 8.12 -10.82
N LEU A 70 12.80 7.83 -9.53
CA LEU A 70 11.58 7.99 -8.75
C LEU A 70 11.34 9.47 -8.47
N LYS A 71 10.09 9.93 -8.58
CA LYS A 71 9.73 11.34 -8.34
C LYS A 71 8.76 11.51 -7.21
N GLU A 72 7.67 10.76 -7.21
CA GLU A 72 6.62 10.87 -6.19
C GLU A 72 6.17 9.48 -5.77
N ILE A 73 5.88 9.31 -4.49
CA ILE A 73 5.37 8.07 -3.91
C ILE A 73 4.06 8.40 -3.21
N ILE A 74 3.01 7.66 -3.51
CA ILE A 74 1.78 7.60 -2.74
C ILE A 74 1.76 6.24 -2.07
N ALA A 75 1.53 6.18 -0.77
CA ALA A 75 1.39 4.94 -0.04
C ALA A 75 0.13 4.94 0.82
N SER A 76 -0.70 3.91 0.65
CA SER A 76 -1.82 3.61 1.55
C SER A 76 -1.33 2.98 2.85
N VAL A 77 -0.24 2.21 2.79
CA VAL A 77 0.43 1.56 3.91
C VAL A 77 1.92 1.75 3.75
N ALA A 78 2.56 2.18 4.83
CA ALA A 78 3.97 2.51 4.83
C ALA A 78 4.54 2.18 6.20
N SER A 79 5.65 1.46 6.25
CA SER A 79 6.28 1.12 7.52
C SER A 79 7.81 1.09 7.40
N PRO A 80 8.56 1.52 8.44
CA PRO A 80 10.02 1.46 8.41
C PRO A 80 10.56 0.03 8.35
N TYR A 81 9.74 -0.99 8.66
CA TYR A 81 10.10 -2.40 8.61
C TYR A 81 9.64 -3.10 7.31
N ASN A 82 9.09 -2.37 6.34
CA ASN A 82 8.87 -2.91 4.99
C ASN A 82 10.18 -2.95 4.19
N ILE A 83 10.21 -3.80 3.16
CA ILE A 83 11.25 -3.82 2.12
C ILE A 83 10.61 -3.37 0.81
N GLY A 84 11.30 -2.55 0.03
CA GLY A 84 10.81 -2.03 -1.26
C GLY A 84 10.46 -0.55 -1.22
N LEU A 85 9.67 -0.09 -2.20
CA LEU A 85 9.37 1.34 -2.38
C LEU A 85 8.52 1.91 -1.23
N SER A 86 7.56 1.15 -0.69
CA SER A 86 6.78 1.55 0.49
C SER A 86 7.59 1.71 1.80
N SER A 87 8.85 1.25 1.85
CA SER A 87 9.73 1.53 3.00
C SER A 87 10.16 2.99 3.07
N ILE A 88 10.25 3.68 1.93
CA ILE A 88 10.66 5.09 1.82
C ILE A 88 9.69 6.00 2.59
N PRO A 89 8.38 6.01 2.28
CA PRO A 89 7.41 6.74 3.11
C PRO A 89 7.36 6.21 4.53
N GLY A 90 7.56 4.90 4.74
CA GLY A 90 7.47 4.26 6.05
C GLY A 90 8.50 4.77 7.06
N ILE A 91 9.71 5.09 6.60
CA ILE A 91 10.75 5.73 7.43
C ILE A 91 10.37 7.14 7.88
N LEU A 92 9.58 7.84 7.06
CA LEU A 92 9.15 9.21 7.36
C LEU A 92 7.95 9.21 8.29
N LYS A 93 7.00 8.28 8.09
CA LYS A 93 5.81 8.09 8.90
C LYS A 93 5.27 6.68 8.69
N GLU A 94 5.08 5.97 9.79
CA GLU A 94 4.34 4.71 9.77
C GLU A 94 2.85 4.98 9.56
N ILE A 95 2.29 4.26 8.59
CA ILE A 95 0.88 4.22 8.21
C ILE A 95 0.48 2.74 8.15
N SER A 96 -0.42 2.32 9.03
CA SER A 96 -0.95 0.97 9.07
C SER A 96 -2.20 0.81 8.20
N GLU A 97 -2.63 -0.42 7.98
CA GLU A 97 -3.91 -0.77 7.32
C GLU A 97 -5.15 -0.25 8.06
N LYS A 98 -5.03 0.02 9.37
CA LYS A 98 -6.15 0.46 10.19
C LYS A 98 -6.34 1.97 10.16
N ASP A 99 -5.30 2.73 9.82
CA ASP A 99 -5.33 4.19 9.84
C ASP A 99 -6.14 4.75 8.66
N ASP A 100 -6.99 5.73 8.90
CA ASP A 100 -7.79 6.43 7.87
C ASP A 100 -7.02 7.56 7.19
N MET A 101 -5.79 7.25 6.77
CA MET A 101 -4.89 8.17 6.10
C MET A 101 -3.90 7.40 5.22
N GLY A 102 -3.18 8.13 4.38
CA GLY A 102 -1.97 7.64 3.75
C GLY A 102 -0.91 8.72 3.70
N ILE A 103 0.05 8.57 2.79
CA ILE A 103 1.16 9.49 2.69
C ILE A 103 1.56 9.70 1.24
N TYR A 104 1.81 10.96 0.91
CA TYR A 104 2.48 11.40 -0.29
C TYR A 104 3.91 11.84 0.06
N VAL A 105 4.87 11.45 -0.77
CA VAL A 105 6.27 11.85 -0.65
C VAL A 105 6.76 12.34 -2.01
N GLU A 106 7.25 13.58 -2.05
CA GLU A 106 8.01 14.09 -3.19
C GLU A 106 9.50 13.83 -2.95
N LEU A 107 10.13 13.14 -3.89
CA LEU A 107 11.54 12.80 -3.85
C LEU A 107 12.40 13.91 -4.47
N GLY A 108 13.63 14.04 -4.00
CA GLY A 108 14.54 15.12 -4.36
C GLY A 108 14.93 15.99 -3.15
N GLY A 109 15.40 17.21 -3.38
CA GLY A 109 15.79 18.12 -2.31
C GLY A 109 17.09 17.73 -1.58
N GLU A 110 17.24 18.24 -0.35
CA GLU A 110 18.48 18.14 0.43
C GLU A 110 18.44 17.08 1.54
N LYS A 111 17.28 16.89 2.18
CA LYS A 111 17.10 15.91 3.26
C LYS A 111 17.32 14.51 2.71
N LYS A 112 18.20 13.73 3.36
CA LYS A 112 18.48 12.34 2.99
C LYS A 112 17.97 11.39 4.05
N ILE A 113 17.37 10.30 3.61
CA ILE A 113 17.05 9.14 4.45
C ILE A 113 17.70 7.89 3.85
N ARG A 114 17.84 6.84 4.66
CA ARG A 114 18.38 5.56 4.21
C ARG A 114 17.27 4.50 4.26
N ALA A 115 16.88 3.97 3.10
CA ALA A 115 15.74 3.05 2.98
C ALA A 115 16.13 1.67 2.46
N PRO A 116 15.52 0.58 3.00
CA PRO A 116 15.73 -0.80 2.53
C PRO A 116 14.92 -1.06 1.26
N ILE A 117 15.49 -0.72 0.11
CA ILE A 117 14.78 -0.84 -1.19
C ILE A 117 14.70 -2.28 -1.71
N ALA A 118 15.54 -3.19 -1.21
CA ALA A 118 15.53 -4.61 -1.54
C ALA A 118 16.24 -5.42 -0.44
N PRO A 119 16.08 -6.76 -0.35
CA PRO A 119 16.79 -7.59 0.62
C PRO A 119 18.30 -7.37 0.57
N GLY A 120 18.90 -7.01 1.70
CA GLY A 120 20.34 -6.70 1.80
C GLY A 120 20.78 -5.36 1.19
N VAL A 121 19.87 -4.54 0.65
CA VAL A 121 20.20 -3.30 -0.08
C VAL A 121 19.54 -2.09 0.57
N PHE A 122 20.38 -1.22 1.14
CA PHE A 122 19.97 0.12 1.55
C PHE A 122 20.43 1.17 0.53
N LYS A 123 19.57 2.15 0.24
CA LYS A 123 19.92 3.30 -0.59
C LYS A 123 19.65 4.62 0.14
N ASN A 124 20.47 5.62 -0.17
CA ASN A 124 20.22 6.99 0.24
C ASN A 124 19.17 7.60 -0.69
N ILE A 125 18.07 8.06 -0.12
CA ILE A 125 16.95 8.68 -0.83
C ILE A 125 16.88 10.14 -0.42
N LYS A 126 16.82 11.04 -1.40
CA LYS A 126 16.57 12.46 -1.14
C LYS A 126 15.06 12.68 -1.06
N VAL A 127 14.61 13.37 -0.02
CA VAL A 127 13.19 13.68 0.22
C VAL A 127 13.03 15.19 0.24
N LYS A 128 12.15 15.70 -0.63
CA LYS A 128 11.83 17.12 -0.72
C LYS A 128 10.66 17.48 0.19
N GLU A 129 9.62 16.67 0.14
CA GLU A 129 8.40 16.88 0.92
C GLU A 129 7.79 15.53 1.32
N ALA A 130 7.14 15.51 2.49
CA ALA A 130 6.32 14.38 2.92
C ALA A 130 5.06 14.93 3.57
N ARG A 131 3.90 14.45 3.12
CA ARG A 131 2.59 14.95 3.54
C ARG A 131 1.65 13.79 3.80
N VAL A 132 1.01 13.81 4.97
CA VAL A 132 -0.09 12.88 5.26
C VAL A 132 -1.29 13.27 4.42
N LEU A 133 -1.94 12.28 3.81
CA LEU A 133 -3.18 12.44 3.06
C LEU A 133 -4.33 11.91 3.90
N GLU A 134 -5.41 12.67 4.01
CA GLU A 134 -6.64 12.15 4.60
C GLU A 134 -7.29 11.12 3.66
N LEU A 135 -8.08 10.21 4.24
CA LEU A 135 -8.86 9.30 3.42
C LEU A 135 -9.79 10.09 2.50
N ASN A 136 -9.84 9.68 1.25
CA ASN A 136 -10.59 10.29 0.16
C ASN A 136 -10.11 11.68 -0.31
N GLU A 137 -9.01 12.18 0.24
CA GLU A 137 -8.35 13.37 -0.28
C GLU A 137 -7.78 13.08 -1.68
N GLU A 138 -8.06 13.97 -2.63
CA GLU A 138 -7.46 13.91 -3.96
C GLU A 138 -6.17 14.73 -3.99
N ILE A 139 -5.11 14.15 -4.56
CA ILE A 139 -3.85 14.83 -4.79
C ILE A 139 -3.46 14.76 -6.27
N LYS A 140 -3.03 15.90 -6.82
CA LYS A 140 -2.46 15.99 -8.17
C LYS A 140 -0.98 15.66 -8.14
N LEU A 141 -0.55 14.74 -9.00
CA LEU A 141 0.86 14.39 -9.15
C LEU A 141 1.55 15.43 -10.05
N LYS A 142 2.77 15.81 -9.67
CA LYS A 142 3.57 16.83 -10.35
C LYS A 142 4.29 16.26 -11.58
N THR A 143 4.52 14.95 -11.60
CA THR A 143 5.26 14.24 -12.64
C THR A 143 4.29 13.67 -13.67
N SER A 144 4.17 14.35 -14.81
CA SER A 144 3.49 13.85 -16.01
C SER A 144 4.21 14.35 -17.27
N PRO A 145 4.35 13.52 -18.33
CA PRO A 145 3.94 12.13 -18.42
C PRO A 145 4.79 11.22 -17.51
N SER A 146 4.23 10.09 -17.07
CA SER A 146 4.91 9.18 -16.16
C SER A 146 4.57 7.71 -16.43
N LEU A 147 5.56 6.84 -16.17
CA LEU A 147 5.33 5.43 -15.95
C LEU A 147 5.18 5.22 -14.43
N LEU A 148 3.99 4.80 -13.99
CA LEU A 148 3.71 4.53 -12.58
C LEU A 148 3.97 3.06 -12.28
N ALA A 149 4.80 2.80 -11.26
CA ALA A 149 4.94 1.48 -10.67
C ALA A 149 3.90 1.30 -9.57
N LEU A 150 3.18 0.18 -9.60
CA LEU A 150 2.07 -0.14 -8.71
C LEU A 150 2.41 -1.41 -7.93
N ASP A 151 2.43 -1.30 -6.60
CA ASP A 151 2.72 -2.39 -5.66
C ASP A 151 4.09 -3.09 -5.90
N GLY A 152 4.97 -2.48 -6.68
CA GLY A 152 6.25 -3.07 -7.11
C GLY A 152 6.14 -4.20 -8.13
N GLU A 153 4.94 -4.53 -8.62
CA GLU A 153 4.69 -5.69 -9.50
C GLU A 153 4.13 -5.30 -10.87
N ARG A 154 3.35 -4.21 -10.94
CA ARG A 154 2.71 -3.75 -12.17
C ARG A 154 3.20 -2.36 -12.55
N GLU A 155 3.07 -2.04 -13.84
CA GLU A 155 3.40 -0.72 -14.38
C GLU A 155 2.25 -0.21 -15.24
N THR A 156 1.97 1.10 -15.19
CA THR A 156 0.96 1.74 -16.05
C THR A 156 1.46 3.09 -16.56
N GLU A 157 1.29 3.36 -17.85
CA GLU A 157 1.71 4.61 -18.49
C GLU A 157 0.55 5.61 -18.47
N MET A 158 0.81 6.82 -17.97
CA MET A 158 -0.14 7.94 -17.99
C MET A 158 0.55 9.19 -18.54
N LYS A 159 -0.15 9.92 -19.40
CA LYS A 159 0.35 11.08 -20.15
C LYS A 159 -0.42 12.37 -19.86
N GLY A 160 -1.66 12.25 -19.38
CA GLY A 160 -2.52 13.38 -19.04
C GLY A 160 -2.26 13.95 -17.66
N GLU A 161 -3.25 14.65 -17.12
CA GLU A 161 -3.27 15.06 -15.73
C GLU A 161 -3.50 13.85 -14.83
N ILE A 162 -2.58 13.60 -13.91
CA ILE A 162 -2.65 12.43 -13.02
C ILE A 162 -3.07 12.89 -11.62
N THR A 163 -4.17 12.32 -11.11
CA THR A 163 -4.56 12.47 -9.70
C THR A 163 -4.60 11.11 -9.02
N ALA A 164 -4.40 11.13 -7.71
CA ALA A 164 -4.45 9.96 -6.86
C ALA A 164 -5.35 10.21 -5.65
N LYS A 165 -6.01 9.16 -5.17
CA LYS A 165 -6.87 9.20 -3.99
C LYS A 165 -6.74 7.92 -3.19
N ILE A 166 -6.64 8.03 -1.87
CA ILE A 166 -6.59 6.84 -1.01
C ILE A 166 -8.00 6.58 -0.47
N THR A 167 -8.53 5.39 -0.71
CA THR A 167 -9.91 5.02 -0.33
C THR A 167 -9.92 3.72 0.48
N ARG A 168 -10.99 3.48 1.24
CA ARG A 168 -11.25 2.20 1.94
C ARG A 168 -11.92 1.15 1.04
N ASN A 169 -11.80 1.31 -0.28
CA ASN A 169 -12.42 0.42 -1.28
C ASN A 169 -11.53 -0.76 -1.66
N GLY A 170 -10.51 -1.07 -0.86
CA GLY A 170 -9.63 -2.21 -1.07
C GLY A 170 -10.32 -3.56 -0.87
N PRO A 171 -9.56 -4.65 -1.03
CA PRO A 171 -10.00 -5.99 -0.68
C PRO A 171 -10.49 -6.11 0.76
N ARG A 172 -11.29 -7.14 1.00
CA ARG A 172 -11.71 -7.53 2.35
C ARG A 172 -10.75 -8.59 2.88
N VAL A 173 -10.25 -8.40 4.10
CA VAL A 173 -9.25 -9.27 4.72
C VAL A 173 -9.78 -9.80 6.04
N ILE A 174 -9.56 -11.09 6.31
CA ILE A 174 -9.94 -11.73 7.57
C ILE A 174 -8.96 -11.28 8.67
N ASP A 175 -9.47 -10.64 9.72
CA ASP A 175 -8.74 -10.49 10.97
C ASP A 175 -8.83 -11.82 11.72
N TYR A 176 -7.86 -12.70 11.49
CA TYR A 176 -7.89 -14.06 12.03
C TYR A 176 -7.97 -14.09 13.56
N LYS A 177 -7.30 -13.15 14.24
CA LYS A 177 -7.32 -13.06 15.71
C LYS A 177 -8.72 -12.70 16.20
N LYS A 178 -9.32 -11.66 15.62
CA LYS A 178 -10.69 -11.24 15.96
C LYS A 178 -11.70 -12.33 15.63
N THR A 179 -11.58 -12.94 14.45
CA THR A 179 -12.47 -14.00 13.96
C THR A 179 -12.45 -15.20 14.90
N LEU A 180 -11.26 -15.71 15.23
CA LEU A 180 -11.14 -16.89 16.10
C LEU A 180 -11.59 -16.61 17.53
N LYS A 181 -11.38 -15.39 18.03
CA LYS A 181 -11.90 -14.98 19.34
C LYS A 181 -13.44 -15.05 19.36
N ILE A 182 -14.11 -14.46 18.37
CA ILE A 182 -15.57 -14.50 18.25
C ILE A 182 -16.06 -15.95 18.06
N ALA A 183 -15.36 -16.74 17.24
CA ALA A 183 -15.70 -18.14 16.99
C ALA A 183 -15.66 -18.98 18.28
N ALA A 184 -14.62 -18.79 19.11
CA ALA A 184 -14.49 -19.46 20.40
C ALA A 184 -15.63 -19.06 21.36
N GLU A 185 -15.96 -17.78 21.44
CA GLU A 185 -17.10 -17.27 22.25
C GLU A 185 -18.45 -17.85 21.80
N ARG A 186 -18.56 -18.27 20.53
CA ARG A 186 -19.77 -18.88 19.93
C ARG A 186 -19.74 -20.41 19.90
N GLY A 187 -18.75 -21.02 20.55
CA GLY A 187 -18.67 -22.48 20.67
C GLY A 187 -18.20 -23.20 19.41
N PHE A 188 -17.51 -22.52 18.48
CA PHE A 188 -16.97 -23.16 17.27
C PHE A 188 -16.03 -24.34 17.55
N PHE A 189 -15.40 -24.35 18.74
CA PHE A 189 -14.46 -25.39 19.16
C PHE A 189 -15.04 -26.37 20.21
N ASN A 190 -16.33 -26.26 20.52
CA ASN A 190 -16.98 -27.15 21.47
C ASN A 190 -17.32 -28.48 20.80
N TYR A 191 -17.21 -29.57 21.56
CA TYR A 191 -17.59 -30.94 21.15
C TYR A 191 -18.41 -31.60 22.25
#